data_AF-A0A7X4DSF8-F1
#
_entry.id   AF-A0A7X4DSF8-F1
#
_cell.length_a   1.000
_cell.length_b   1.000
_cell.length_c   1.000
_cell.angle_alpha   90.00
_cell.angle_beta   90.00
_cell.angle_gamma   90.00
#
_symmetry.space_group_name_H-M   'P 1'
#
loop_
_entity.id
_entity.type
_entity.pdbx_description
1 polymer ?
#
loop_
_entity_poly.entity_id
_entity_poly.type
_entity_poly.pdbx_seq_one_letter_code
_entity_poly.pdbx_strand_id
1 'polypeptide(L)'
;MTLSARQILDQLVSFPTVSRDTNLPLIDWIESYLAALGIKAHRMPKRGDPSKEAIFCSVGPHVAGGVVLSGHTDVVPVEGQDWNSDPWAVSERDGRLYGRGTCDMKGFDALA
;
A
#
# COMPACT_ATOMS: atom_id res chain seq x y z
N MET A 1 17.32 6.58 -2.33
CA MET A 1 17.64 5.19 -2.72
C MET A 1 16.32 4.48 -2.98
N THR A 2 16.23 3.68 -4.04
CA THR A 2 15.02 2.91 -4.36
C THR A 2 14.91 1.71 -3.41
N LEU A 3 13.72 1.47 -2.87
CA LEU A 3 13.45 0.32 -2.00
C LEU A 3 13.19 -0.94 -2.85
N SER A 4 13.56 -2.10 -2.34
CA SER A 4 13.12 -3.39 -2.90
C SER A 4 11.64 -3.64 -2.63
N ALA A 5 11.00 -4.51 -3.42
CA ALA A 5 9.60 -4.92 -3.20
C ALA A 5 9.36 -5.44 -1.78
N ARG A 6 10.35 -6.15 -1.19
CA ARG A 6 10.26 -6.61 0.19
C ARG A 6 10.23 -5.45 1.19
N GLN A 7 11.09 -4.46 1.03
CA GLN A 7 11.13 -3.28 1.91
C GLN A 7 9.86 -2.43 1.77
N ILE A 8 9.31 -2.30 0.56
CA ILE A 8 8.03 -1.63 0.34
C ILE A 8 6.92 -2.41 1.02
N LEU A 9 6.86 -3.74 0.87
CA LEU A 9 5.87 -4.58 1.52
C LEU A 9 5.90 -4.45 3.05
N ASP A 10 7.09 -4.51 3.65
CA ASP A 10 7.27 -4.35 5.09
C ASP A 10 6.67 -3.02 5.57
N GLN A 11 6.93 -1.95 4.82
CA GLN A 11 6.45 -0.60 5.11
C GLN A 11 4.94 -0.44 4.86
N LEU A 12 4.38 -1.03 3.81
CA LEU A 12 2.95 -0.98 3.54
C LEU A 12 2.17 -1.74 4.63
N VAL A 13 2.64 -2.92 5.05
CA VAL A 13 2.00 -3.74 6.08
C VAL A 13 2.04 -3.06 7.45
N SER A 14 3.07 -2.24 7.75
CA SER A 14 3.15 -1.51 9.01
C SER A 14 2.07 -0.45 9.21
N PHE A 15 1.36 -0.06 8.15
CA PHE A 15 0.19 0.81 8.27
C PHE A 15 -1.09 -0.01 8.48
N PRO A 16 -1.78 0.11 9.62
CA PRO A 16 -3.03 -0.61 9.90
C PRO A 16 -4.21 0.04 9.18
N THR A 17 -4.22 -0.03 7.85
CA THR A 17 -5.25 0.54 6.96
C THR A 17 -6.52 -0.30 6.93
N VAL A 18 -7.08 -0.65 8.09
CA VAL A 18 -8.34 -1.41 8.15
C VAL A 18 -9.43 -0.62 7.43
N SER A 19 -10.27 -1.30 6.63
CA SER A 19 -11.21 -0.66 5.70
C SER A 19 -12.21 0.32 6.33
N ARG A 20 -12.45 0.27 7.63
CA ARG A 20 -13.28 1.24 8.37
C ARG A 20 -12.51 2.47 8.87
N ASP A 21 -11.19 2.39 8.91
CA ASP A 21 -10.27 3.39 9.46
C ASP A 21 -9.60 4.21 8.35
N THR A 22 -8.80 5.21 8.74
CA THR A 22 -8.09 6.07 7.79
C THR A 22 -6.96 5.34 7.05
N ASN A 23 -6.71 5.72 5.80
CA ASN A 23 -5.50 5.29 5.06
C ASN A 23 -4.49 6.42 4.85
N LEU A 24 -4.76 7.64 5.36
CA LEU A 24 -3.95 8.83 5.06
C LEU A 24 -2.45 8.65 5.36
N PRO A 25 -2.02 8.05 6.50
CA PRO A 25 -0.59 7.87 6.76
C PRO A 25 0.13 7.02 5.71
N LEU A 26 -0.55 6.01 5.15
CA LEU A 26 -0.01 5.20 4.06
C LEU A 26 0.06 6.03 2.76
N ILE A 27 -0.98 6.81 2.47
CA ILE A 27 -1.01 7.68 1.28
C ILE A 27 0.09 8.75 1.34
N ASP A 28 0.31 9.37 2.50
CA ASP A 28 1.38 10.35 2.73
C ASP A 28 2.76 9.73 2.51
N TRP A 29 2.95 8.48 2.96
CA TRP A 29 4.18 7.75 2.74
C TRP A 29 4.42 7.43 1.25
N ILE A 30 3.40 6.95 0.53
CA ILE A 30 3.51 6.67 -0.91
C ILE A 30 3.82 7.95 -1.68
N GLU A 31 3.12 9.06 -1.41
CA GLU A 31 3.37 10.35 -2.05
C GLU A 31 4.81 10.82 -1.82
N SER A 32 5.30 10.71 -0.59
CA SER A 32 6.68 11.08 -0.23
C SER A 32 7.71 10.19 -0.94
N TYR A 33 7.46 8.88 -1.02
CA TYR A 33 8.35 7.94 -1.70
C TYR A 33 8.41 8.22 -3.22
N LEU A 34 7.26 8.42 -3.86
CA LEU A 34 7.18 8.77 -5.28
C LEU A 34 7.86 10.12 -5.57
N ALA A 35 7.63 11.13 -4.72
CA ALA A 35 8.25 12.45 -4.87
C ALA A 35 9.79 12.37 -4.77
N ALA A 36 10.34 11.53 -3.89
CA ALA A 36 11.77 11.29 -3.78
C ALA A 36 12.38 10.64 -5.05
N LEU A 37 11.56 10.03 -5.89
CA LEU A 37 11.93 9.47 -7.20
C LEU A 37 11.66 10.45 -8.36
N GLY A 38 11.18 11.67 -8.07
CA GLY A 38 10.79 12.65 -9.08
C GLY A 38 9.46 12.33 -9.77
N ILE A 39 8.66 11.42 -9.21
CA ILE A 39 7.36 11.03 -9.75
C ILE A 39 6.27 11.87 -9.09
N LYS A 40 5.48 12.57 -9.91
CA LYS A 40 4.33 13.33 -9.42
C LYS A 40 3.16 12.40 -9.15
N ALA A 41 2.67 12.40 -7.92
CA ALA A 41 1.44 11.72 -7.53
C ALA A 41 0.25 12.69 -7.53
N HIS A 42 -0.94 12.11 -7.69
CA HIS A 42 -2.23 12.79 -7.65
C HIS A 42 -3.10 12.09 -6.60
N ARG A 43 -3.48 12.82 -5.56
CA ARG A 43 -4.37 12.34 -4.50
C ARG A 43 -5.82 12.65 -4.84
N MET A 44 -6.72 11.73 -4.53
CA MET A 44 -8.14 11.81 -4.83
C MET A 44 -8.94 11.50 -3.57
N PRO A 45 -9.38 12.54 -2.84
CA PRO A 45 -10.18 12.34 -1.64
C PRO A 45 -11.52 11.67 -1.92
N LYS A 46 -11.91 10.73 -1.07
CA LYS A 46 -13.21 10.07 -1.17
C LYS A 46 -14.32 11.07 -0.85
N ARG A 47 -15.28 11.17 -1.76
CA ARG A 47 -16.43 12.07 -1.58
C ARG A 47 -17.21 11.68 -0.33
N GLY A 48 -17.39 12.64 0.58
CA GLY A 48 -18.14 12.45 1.83
C GLY A 48 -17.35 11.77 2.95
N ASP A 49 -16.08 11.44 2.75
CA ASP A 49 -15.23 10.79 3.76
C ASP A 49 -13.77 11.22 3.56
N PRO A 50 -13.35 12.34 4.19
CA PRO A 50 -11.99 12.87 4.03
C PRO A 50 -10.93 12.02 4.73
N SER A 51 -11.30 10.97 5.47
CA SER A 51 -10.35 10.06 6.10
C SER A 51 -9.74 9.05 5.12
N LYS A 52 -10.21 9.04 3.87
CA LYS A 52 -9.81 8.09 2.84
C LYS A 52 -9.49 8.79 1.53
N GLU A 53 -8.39 8.38 0.92
CA GLU A 53 -8.00 8.88 -0.40
C GLU A 53 -7.45 7.75 -1.27
N ALA A 54 -7.67 7.88 -2.58
CA ALA A 54 -6.90 7.14 -3.57
C ALA A 54 -5.67 7.95 -4.00
N ILE A 55 -4.65 7.27 -4.49
CA ILE A 55 -3.45 7.89 -5.07
C ILE A 55 -3.19 7.30 -6.45
N PHE A 56 -2.81 8.16 -7.39
CA PHE A 56 -2.55 7.80 -8.78
C PHE A 56 -1.27 8.50 -9.25
N CYS A 57 -0.44 7.78 -10.00
CA CYS A 57 0.68 8.39 -10.71
C CYS A 57 0.84 7.73 -12.08
N SER A 58 1.55 8.41 -12.98
CA SER A 58 1.89 7.91 -14.30
C SER A 58 3.38 8.09 -14.53
N VAL A 59 4.05 7.04 -15.02
CA VAL A 59 5.46 7.07 -15.37
C VAL A 59 5.60 6.70 -16.85
N GLY A 60 6.47 7.41 -17.56
CA GLY A 60 6.67 7.24 -19.00
C GLY A 60 6.12 8.41 -19.82
N PRO A 61 6.15 8.30 -21.16
CA PRO A 61 5.74 9.39 -22.05
C PRO A 61 4.23 9.63 -22.01
N HIS A 62 3.82 10.90 -22.09
CA HIS A 62 2.41 11.30 -22.22
C HIS A 62 1.92 11.14 -23.67
N VAL A 63 1.66 9.89 -24.07
CA VAL A 63 1.16 9.51 -25.39
C VAL A 63 -0.06 8.61 -25.27
N ALA A 64 -0.79 8.40 -26.36
CA ALA A 64 -1.96 7.51 -26.37
C ALA A 64 -1.56 6.04 -26.13
N GLY A 65 -2.39 5.32 -25.37
CA GLY A 65 -2.14 3.94 -24.94
C GLY A 65 -1.59 3.85 -23.52
N GLY A 66 -1.22 2.65 -23.07
CA GLY A 66 -0.63 2.41 -21.75
C GLY A 66 -1.24 1.21 -21.02
N VAL A 67 -0.70 0.93 -19.84
CA VAL A 67 -1.20 -0.11 -18.91
C VAL A 67 -1.45 0.58 -17.58
N VAL A 68 -2.60 0.29 -16.96
CA VAL A 68 -2.91 0.73 -15.60
C VAL A 68 -2.82 -0.48 -14.68
N LEU A 69 -1.96 -0.37 -13.68
CA LEU A 69 -1.92 -1.30 -12.56
C LEU A 69 -2.79 -0.70 -11.45
N SER A 70 -3.72 -1.48 -10.93
CA SER A 70 -4.70 -1.03 -9.94
C SER A 70 -4.74 -2.02 -8.79
N GLY A 71 -4.71 -1.48 -7.57
CA GLY A 71 -4.81 -2.25 -6.34
C GLY A 71 -5.53 -1.49 -5.24
N HIS A 72 -5.59 -2.06 -4.05
CA HIS A 72 -6.17 -1.42 -2.87
C HIS A 72 -5.25 -1.56 -1.65
N THR A 73 -5.12 -0.46 -0.92
CA THR A 73 -4.25 -0.38 0.25
C THR A 73 -4.96 -0.74 1.55
N ASP A 74 -6.29 -0.76 1.55
CA ASP A 74 -7.06 -1.13 2.73
C ASP A 74 -7.09 -2.65 2.93
N VAL A 75 -7.31 -3.05 4.16
CA VAL A 75 -7.31 -4.45 4.57
C VAL A 75 -8.49 -4.76 5.47
N VAL A 76 -8.83 -6.04 5.59
CA VAL A 76 -9.89 -6.48 6.51
C VAL A 76 -9.45 -6.39 7.99
N PRO A 77 -10.40 -6.29 8.92
CA PRO A 77 -10.18 -6.33 10.37
C PRO A 77 -9.31 -7.53 10.83
N VAL A 78 -8.63 -7.37 11.97
CA VAL A 78 -7.84 -8.44 12.62
C VAL A 78 -8.42 -8.86 13.97
N GLU A 79 -9.39 -8.12 14.51
CA GLU A 79 -9.96 -8.38 15.82
C GLU A 79 -10.62 -9.77 15.89
N GLY A 80 -10.37 -10.49 16.98
CA GLY A 80 -10.94 -11.83 17.21
C GLY A 80 -10.33 -12.95 16.35
N GLN A 81 -9.24 -12.69 15.63
CA GLN A 81 -8.51 -13.71 14.87
C GLN A 81 -7.28 -14.19 15.64
N ASP A 82 -6.97 -15.47 15.53
CA ASP A 82 -5.82 -16.09 16.18
C ASP A 82 -4.53 -15.85 15.37
N TRP A 83 -3.85 -14.75 15.67
CA TRP A 83 -2.57 -14.40 15.07
C TRP A 83 -1.38 -14.96 15.84
N ASN A 84 -0.50 -15.69 15.16
CA ASN A 84 0.74 -16.25 15.74
C ASN A 84 1.92 -15.25 15.73
N SER A 85 1.74 -14.08 15.12
CA SER A 85 2.71 -12.98 15.01
C SER A 85 1.95 -11.67 14.83
N ASP A 86 2.59 -10.54 15.11
CA ASP A 86 1.97 -9.22 14.90
C ASP A 86 1.44 -9.09 13.44
N PRO A 87 0.14 -8.86 13.22
CA PRO A 87 -0.41 -8.68 11.88
C PRO A 87 0.16 -7.48 11.13
N TRP A 88 0.69 -6.48 11.85
CA TRP A 88 1.21 -5.23 11.28
C TRP A 88 2.73 -5.26 11.07
N ALA A 89 3.37 -6.41 11.29
CA ALA A 89 4.76 -6.63 10.95
C ALA A 89 4.88 -7.86 10.04
N VAL A 90 5.58 -7.72 8.91
CA VAL A 90 5.85 -8.86 8.04
C VAL A 90 6.83 -9.80 8.74
N SER A 91 6.37 -11.00 9.02
CA SER A 91 7.19 -12.08 9.56
C SER A 91 7.38 -13.17 8.51
N GLU A 92 8.60 -13.68 8.39
CA GLU A 92 8.93 -14.75 7.44
C GLU A 92 9.10 -16.08 8.17
N ARG A 93 8.40 -17.12 7.72
CA ARG A 93 8.51 -18.49 8.25
C ARG A 93 8.35 -19.47 7.10
N ASP A 94 9.26 -20.45 7.00
CA ASP A 94 9.21 -21.51 5.99
C ASP A 94 9.03 -20.99 4.54
N GLY A 95 9.73 -19.90 4.20
CA GLY A 95 9.67 -19.26 2.89
C GLY A 95 8.35 -18.54 2.57
N ARG A 96 7.51 -18.29 3.59
CA ARG A 96 6.24 -17.55 3.46
C ARG A 96 6.28 -16.27 4.27
N LEU A 97 5.66 -15.23 3.74
CA LEU A 97 5.50 -13.93 4.38
C LEU A 97 4.12 -13.84 5.04
N TYR A 98 4.10 -13.51 6.33
CA TYR A 98 2.90 -13.42 7.14
C TYR A 98 2.72 -12.00 7.67
N GLY A 99 1.55 -11.44 7.44
CA GLY A 99 1.14 -10.11 7.87
C GLY A 99 -0.19 -9.74 7.19
N ARG A 100 -1.00 -8.91 7.83
CA ARG A 100 -2.28 -8.46 7.27
C ARG A 100 -2.00 -7.58 6.04
N GLY A 101 -2.53 -8.02 4.90
CA GLY A 101 -2.34 -7.34 3.62
C GLY A 101 -1.25 -7.94 2.74
N THR A 102 -0.41 -8.85 3.25
CA THR A 102 0.68 -9.46 2.47
C THR A 102 0.21 -10.13 1.18
N CYS A 103 -0.89 -10.90 1.24
CA CYS A 103 -1.51 -11.51 0.07
C CYS A 103 -2.59 -10.60 -0.56
N ASP A 104 -3.37 -9.90 0.28
CA ASP A 104 -4.55 -9.13 -0.13
C ASP A 104 -4.50 -7.67 0.36
N MET A 105 -3.97 -6.73 -0.44
CA MET A 105 -3.16 -7.00 -1.66
C MET A 105 -1.87 -6.18 -1.72
N LYS A 106 -1.36 -5.75 -0.56
CA LYS A 106 -0.14 -4.94 -0.43
C LYS A 106 1.10 -5.63 -1.02
N GLY A 107 1.10 -6.96 -1.13
CA GLY A 107 2.15 -7.71 -1.85
C GLY A 107 2.20 -7.39 -3.34
N PHE A 108 1.05 -7.24 -3.99
CA PHE A 108 0.98 -6.80 -5.38
C PHE A 108 1.38 -5.32 -5.48
N ASP A 109 0.84 -4.46 -4.61
CA ASP A 109 1.15 -3.02 -4.62
C ASP A 109 2.63 -2.72 -4.40
N ALA A 110 3.34 -3.57 -3.66
CA ALA A 110 4.77 -3.42 -3.41
C ALA A 110 5.65 -3.85 -4.61
N LEU A 111 5.13 -4.72 -5.47
CA LEU A 111 5.87 -5.35 -6.57
C LEU A 111 5.62 -4.67 -7.92
N ALA A 112 4.38 -4.24 -8.17
CA ALA A 112 3.85 -3.91 -9.49
C ALA A 112 3.87 -2.40 -9.76
#